data_AF-E3H7D5-F1
#
_entry.id   AF-E3H7D5-F1
#
_cell.length_a   1.000
_cell.length_b   1.000
_cell.length_c   1.000
_cell.angle_alpha   90.00
_cell.angle_beta   90.00
_cell.angle_gamma   90.00
#
_symmetry.space_group_name_H-M   'P 1'
#
loop_
_entity.id
_entity.type
_entity.pdbx_description
1 polymer ?
#
loop_
_entity_poly.entity_id
_entity_poly.type
_entity_poly.pdbx_seq_one_letter_code
_entity_poly.pdbx_strand_id
1 'polypeptide(L)' 'MKKIKINVGNNNKINNSNFGIYDNKKVENKNLFEKHPIIFSIVISFLVGFILLFSFWERIINKIENFL' A
#
# COMPACT_ATOMS: atom_id res chain seq x y z
N MET A 1 21.37 -19.40 -28.51
CA MET A 1 20.29 -19.70 -27.53
C MET A 1 19.95 -21.18 -27.61
N LYS A 2 20.11 -21.92 -26.51
CA LYS A 2 19.96 -23.38 -26.44
C LYS A 2 18.47 -23.74 -26.33
N LYS A 3 17.89 -24.38 -27.36
CA LYS A 3 16.48 -24.83 -27.34
C LYS A 3 16.39 -26.14 -26.56
N ILE A 4 15.69 -26.15 -25.43
CA ILE A 4 15.37 -27.35 -24.65
C ILE A 4 14.09 -27.97 -25.25
N LYS A 5 14.19 -29.20 -25.75
CA LYS A 5 13.01 -29.99 -26.16
C LYS A 5 12.37 -30.59 -24.90
N ILE A 6 11.17 -30.15 -24.56
CA ILE A 6 10.37 -30.72 -23.48
C ILE A 6 9.43 -31.74 -24.11
N ASN A 7 9.64 -33.02 -23.86
CA ASN A 7 8.77 -34.10 -24.34
C ASN A 7 7.75 -34.41 -23.24
N VAL A 8 6.53 -33.88 -23.37
CA VAL A 8 5.40 -34.19 -22.47
C VAL A 8 4.67 -35.39 -23.06
N GLY A 9 4.55 -36.47 -22.29
CA GLY A 9 3.95 -37.74 -22.72
C GLY A 9 2.49 -37.64 -23.19
N ASN A 10 2.16 -38.54 -24.12
CA ASN A 10 0.89 -38.83 -24.80
C ASN A 10 -0.31 -37.86 -24.61
N ASN A 11 -0.55 -37.05 -25.64
CA ASN A 11 -1.84 -36.44 -26.02
C ASN A 11 -2.57 -35.51 -25.02
N ASN A 12 -1.98 -35.13 -23.89
CA ASN A 12 -2.55 -34.03 -23.11
C ASN A 12 -2.28 -32.69 -23.80
N LYS A 13 -3.30 -32.16 -24.49
CA LYS A 13 -3.32 -30.77 -24.96
C LYS A 13 -3.36 -29.86 -23.74
N ILE A 14 -2.21 -29.31 -23.38
CA ILE A 14 -2.15 -28.23 -22.40
C ILE A 14 -2.67 -26.97 -23.09
N ASN A 15 -3.99 -26.83 -23.12
CA ASN A 15 -4.66 -25.63 -23.58
C ASN A 15 -4.76 -24.67 -22.39
N ASN A 16 -4.24 -23.44 -22.55
CA ASN A 16 -4.38 -22.34 -21.60
C ASN A 16 -3.55 -22.42 -20.29
N SER A 17 -2.35 -23.02 -20.31
CA SER A 17 -1.43 -22.90 -19.17
C SER A 17 -0.47 -21.71 -19.34
N ASN A 18 -0.48 -20.78 -18.39
CA ASN A 18 0.62 -19.84 -18.24
C ASN A 18 1.82 -20.58 -17.63
N PHE A 19 2.77 -20.97 -18.47
CA PHE A 19 4.03 -21.56 -18.01
C PHE A 19 4.98 -20.44 -17.54
N GLY A 20 4.75 -19.98 -16.32
CA GLY A 20 5.63 -19.07 -15.60
C GLY A 20 6.07 -19.73 -14.29
N ILE A 21 7.24 -19.35 -13.79
CA ILE A 21 7.61 -19.62 -12.40
C ILE A 21 6.50 -19.01 -11.54
N TYR A 22 5.72 -19.85 -10.85
CA TYR A 22 4.89 -19.39 -9.75
C TYR A 22 5.85 -18.99 -8.65
N ASP A 23 6.35 -17.77 -8.73
CA ASP A 23 6.85 -17.07 -7.56
C ASP A 23 5.66 -17.07 -6.60
N ASN A 24 5.70 -17.91 -5.58
CA ASN A 24 4.80 -17.88 -4.43
C ASN A 24 5.02 -16.59 -3.62
N LYS A 25 5.25 -15.46 -4.28
CA LYS A 25 5.09 -14.14 -3.71
C LYS A 25 3.61 -14.04 -3.46
N LYS A 26 3.22 -14.33 -2.21
CA LYS A 26 1.93 -13.92 -1.66
C LYS A 26 1.65 -12.54 -2.24
N VAL A 27 0.55 -12.40 -2.97
CA VAL A 27 0.07 -11.10 -3.41
C VAL A 27 -0.29 -10.40 -2.11
N GLU A 28 0.69 -9.74 -1.49
CA GLU A 28 0.45 -8.86 -0.37
C GLU A 28 -0.44 -7.76 -0.94
N ASN A 29 -1.69 -7.74 -0.46
CA ASN A 29 -2.62 -6.67 -0.74
C ASN A 29 -2.05 -5.40 -0.11
N LYS A 30 -1.16 -4.74 -0.85
CA LYS A 30 -0.54 -3.47 -0.44
C LYS A 30 -1.66 -2.53 -0.06
N ASN A 31 -1.63 -2.07 1.17
CA ASN A 31 -2.68 -1.22 1.71
C ASN A 31 -2.74 0.07 0.88
N LEU A 32 -3.92 0.70 0.73
CA LEU A 32 -4.07 1.90 -0.11
C LEU A 32 -3.13 3.05 0.31
N PHE A 33 -2.71 3.03 1.58
CA PHE A 33 -1.67 3.88 2.16
C PHE A 33 -0.31 3.74 1.48
N GLU A 34 0.13 2.52 1.17
CA GLU A 34 1.41 2.26 0.50
C GLU A 34 1.34 2.59 -0.99
N LYS A 35 0.14 2.49 -1.57
CA LYS A 35 -0.07 2.73 -3.00
C LYS A 35 -0.04 4.22 -3.34
N HIS A 36 -0.50 5.08 -2.43
CA HIS A 36 -0.59 6.53 -2.65
C HIS A 36 -0.23 7.37 -1.40
N PRO A 37 1.06 7.36 -0.98
CA PRO A 37 1.50 8.07 0.22
C PRO A 37 1.27 9.59 0.16
N ILE A 38 1.31 10.19 -1.04
CA ILE A 38 1.11 11.62 -1.26
C ILE A 38 -0.34 12.04 -1.00
N ILE A 39 -1.32 11.21 -1.32
CA ILE A 39 -2.73 11.55 -1.09
C ILE A 39 -3.00 11.57 0.42
N PHE A 40 -2.43 10.62 1.15
CA PHE A 40 -2.51 10.61 2.60
C PHE A 40 -1.82 11.81 3.25
N SER A 41 -0.65 12.22 2.76
CA SER A 41 0.01 13.41 3.30
C SER A 41 -0.81 14.67 3.10
N ILE A 42 -1.49 14.82 1.95
CA ILE A 42 -2.40 15.94 1.68
C ILE A 42 -3.60 15.91 2.62
N VAL A 43 -4.25 14.75 2.79
CA VAL A 43 -5.41 14.60 3.67
C VAL A 43 -5.03 14.89 5.12
N ILE A 44 -3.90 14.38 5.59
CA ILE A 44 -3.41 14.63 6.96
C ILE A 44 -3.07 16.11 7.14
N SER A 45 -2.42 16.74 6.17
CA SER A 45 -2.11 18.18 6.22
C SER A 45 -3.39 19.03 6.31
N PHE A 46 -4.41 18.68 5.52
CA PHE A 46 -5.71 19.33 5.59
C PHE A 46 -6.40 19.10 6.94
N LEU A 47 -6.34 17.88 7.47
CA LEU A 47 -6.93 17.54 8.77
C LEU A 47 -6.27 18.34 9.90
N VAL A 48 -4.94 18.41 9.91
CA VAL A 48 -4.16 19.17 10.90
C VAL A 48 -4.46 20.67 10.78
N GLY A 49 -4.48 21.21 9.56
CA GLY A 49 -4.87 22.60 9.33
C GLY A 49 -6.29 22.87 9.86
N PHE A 50 -7.24 21.99 9.56
CA PHE A 50 -8.62 22.10 10.04
C PHE A 50 -8.72 22.02 11.57
N ILE A 51 -7.97 21.10 12.21
CA ILE A 51 -7.91 21.00 13.67
C ILE A 51 -7.33 22.29 14.28
N LEU A 52 -6.38 22.94 13.61
CA LEU A 52 -5.78 24.20 14.04
C LEU A 52 -6.74 25.38 14.07
N LEU A 53 -7.83 25.35 13.29
CA LEU A 53 -8.81 26.45 13.22
C LEU A 53 -9.73 26.54 14.45
N PHE A 54 -9.84 25.50 15.26
CA PHE A 54 -10.77 25.51 16.39
C PHE A 54 -10.21 26.25 17.60
N SER A 55 -11.06 27.02 18.28
CA SER A 55 -10.71 27.73 19.53
C SER A 55 -10.29 26.81 20.71
N PHE A 56 -10.33 25.48 20.55
CA PHE A 56 -9.86 24.55 21.59
C PHE A 56 -8.39 24.76 21.99
N TRP A 57 -7.56 25.31 21.09
CA TRP A 57 -6.14 25.53 21.35
C TRP A 57 -5.90 26.44 22.54
N GLU A 58 -6.75 27.44 22.75
CA GLU A 58 -6.65 28.36 23.89
C GLU A 58 -6.69 27.59 25.22
N ARG A 59 -7.58 26.61 25.34
CA ARG A 59 -7.67 25.74 26.52
C ARG A 59 -6.45 24.82 26.68
N ILE A 60 -5.83 24.39 25.57
CA ILE A 60 -4.62 23.56 25.61
C ILE A 60 -3.40 24.42 25.99
N ILE A 61 -3.26 25.60 25.37
CA ILE A 61 -2.18 26.56 25.64
C ILE A 61 -2.24 26.98 27.11
N ASN A 62 -3.40 27.38 27.61
CA ASN A 62 -3.58 27.74 29.03
C ASN A 62 -3.23 26.59 29.97
N LYS A 63 -3.46 25.33 29.58
CA LYS A 63 -3.04 24.18 30.38
C LYS A 63 -1.52 23.97 30.35
N ILE A 64 -0.87 24.19 29.21
CA ILE A 64 0.59 24.08 29.09
C ILE A 64 1.26 25.20 29.87
N GLU A 65 0.78 26.44 29.74
CA GLU A 65 1.33 27.61 30.42
C GLU A 65 1.16 27.57 31.93
N ASN A 66 0.03 27.04 32.42
CA ASN A 66 -0.18 26.87 33.87
C ASN A 66 0.48 25.59 34.44
N PHE A 67 0.99 24.71 33.58
CA PHE A 67 1.72 23.52 33.99
C PHE A 67 3.23 23.76 34.09
N LEU A 68 3.75 24.73 33.32
CA LEU A 68 5.16 25.14 33.31
C LEU A 68 5.45 26.18 34.41
#